data_AF-A0A0L1LHP9-F1
#
_entry.id   AF-A0A0L1LHP9-F1
#
_cell.length_a   1.000
_cell.length_b   1.000
_cell.length_c   1.000
_cell.angle_alpha   90.00
_cell.angle_beta   90.00
_cell.angle_gamma   90.00
#
_symmetry.space_group_name_H-M   'P 1'
#
loop_
_entity.id
_entity.type
_entity.pdbx_description
1 polymer ?
#
loop_
_entity_poly.entity_id
_entity_poly.type
_entity_poly.pdbx_seq_one_letter_code
_entity_poly.pdbx_strand_id
1 'polypeptide(L)'
;MSSQEDVGVLKIDKVIISGLTTPVTHPDPDVTGGLALSLIVSSLVKVLIDPWFNQSAFDTAELLINEETTAVATKTINPGEENKRFTMDLPAAFLRNGINRIRLRVTRVSQGPETSEDLVVLYHTPRPGGEVVGSGDNPNLLMTLPADVIANGLDAGRVAQGVVVTLRWVYMRVHDKLTLDCDGHTVFHTVTAAQAAAGIVILTLFADAFLRDNPRFAMRFRVVDQIGNSSGPLAIWSKTTYINVHIRTPVLDLKAPTVQEARELGGTRLNFVQDFYEAQFATVLVTYTGSARGQTVKVYWIGRNATYGSEIQTVDYAGQVLRFLVPRLEVVDCIGSGAQISYTVRLPDTTEDLPSKDLDITVTGQKHHLPEPTLNQAKDNLRAYYPPLEDTYSVRMALFGIVTRYGDEITIVQSSSYTNIPVPLAWITENRGRSVMFNYTLKRTGTAEPLIFSWCLRLIP
;
A
#
# COMPACT_ATOMS: atom_id res chain seq x y z
N MET A 1 9.22 -45.52 -80.24
CA MET A 1 9.10 -44.24 -79.50
C MET A 1 9.31 -44.55 -78.04
N SER A 2 10.36 -43.99 -77.47
CA SER A 2 10.84 -44.22 -76.12
C SER A 2 9.87 -43.63 -75.10
N SER A 3 9.34 -44.44 -74.19
CA SER A 3 8.76 -43.97 -72.93
C SER A 3 9.90 -43.84 -71.92
N GLN A 4 10.35 -42.60 -71.70
CA GLN A 4 11.19 -42.28 -70.55
C GLN A 4 10.37 -42.58 -69.29
N GLU A 5 10.74 -43.65 -68.58
CA GLU A 5 10.42 -43.82 -67.17
C GLU A 5 11.03 -42.64 -66.42
N ASP A 6 10.17 -41.82 -65.82
CA ASP A 6 10.56 -40.83 -64.84
C ASP A 6 11.06 -41.60 -63.61
N VAL A 7 12.39 -41.72 -63.49
CA VAL A 7 13.04 -42.30 -62.31
C VAL A 7 12.82 -41.30 -61.18
N GLY A 8 11.68 -41.46 -60.49
CA GLY A 8 11.33 -40.64 -59.34
C GLY A 8 12.47 -40.69 -58.32
N VAL A 9 13.11 -39.54 -58.10
CA VAL A 9 14.10 -39.36 -57.04
C VAL A 9 13.45 -39.81 -55.72
N LEU A 10 14.03 -40.81 -55.07
CA LEU A 10 13.51 -41.37 -53.83
C LEU A 10 13.69 -40.31 -52.73
N LYS A 11 12.64 -39.54 -52.46
CA LYS A 11 12.69 -38.46 -51.47
C LYS A 11 13.08 -39.00 -50.08
N ILE A 12 14.16 -38.50 -49.52
CA ILE A 12 14.57 -38.76 -48.14
C ILE A 12 13.79 -37.83 -47.21
N ASP A 13 13.12 -38.40 -46.21
CA ASP A 13 12.37 -37.63 -45.22
C ASP A 13 13.30 -36.76 -44.36
N LYS A 14 12.78 -35.61 -43.93
CA LYS A 14 13.48 -34.74 -42.98
C LYS A 14 13.70 -35.50 -41.66
N VAL A 15 14.77 -35.14 -40.96
CA VAL A 15 14.92 -35.58 -39.58
C VAL A 15 13.80 -35.04 -38.69
N ILE A 16 13.52 -35.73 -37.59
CA ILE A 16 12.49 -35.35 -36.62
C ILE A 16 13.15 -35.06 -35.27
N ILE A 17 12.81 -33.92 -34.66
CA ILE A 17 13.14 -33.62 -33.26
C ILE A 17 11.83 -33.54 -32.49
N SER A 18 11.64 -34.48 -31.56
CA SER A 18 10.45 -34.50 -30.71
C SER A 18 10.50 -33.37 -29.68
N GLY A 19 9.37 -32.69 -29.47
CA GLY A 19 9.24 -31.64 -28.46
C GLY A 19 9.64 -30.24 -28.91
N LEU A 20 9.90 -30.03 -30.21
CA LEU A 20 10.06 -28.67 -30.74
C LEU A 20 8.86 -27.79 -30.37
N THR A 21 9.13 -26.58 -29.92
CA THR A 21 8.09 -25.59 -29.66
C THR A 21 7.47 -25.15 -30.98
N THR A 22 6.16 -25.26 -31.12
CA THR A 22 5.41 -24.83 -32.30
C THR A 22 4.09 -24.15 -31.88
N PRO A 23 3.68 -23.05 -32.54
CA PRO A 23 4.40 -22.32 -33.58
C PRO A 23 5.55 -21.46 -33.01
N VAL A 24 6.51 -21.11 -33.88
CA VAL A 24 7.51 -20.06 -33.62
C VAL A 24 7.22 -18.89 -34.56
N THR A 25 7.34 -17.66 -34.06
CA THR A 25 7.18 -16.47 -34.91
C THR A 25 8.56 -16.06 -35.43
N HIS A 26 8.77 -16.22 -36.74
CA HIS A 26 10.02 -15.86 -37.40
C HIS A 26 9.77 -15.40 -38.85
N PRO A 27 10.56 -14.44 -39.40
CA PRO A 27 10.38 -13.98 -40.78
C PRO A 27 10.70 -15.04 -41.85
N ASP A 28 11.57 -15.99 -41.54
CA ASP A 28 11.88 -17.14 -42.40
C ASP A 28 10.71 -18.15 -42.33
N PRO A 29 9.97 -18.39 -43.43
CA PRO A 29 8.80 -19.26 -43.45
C PRO A 29 9.17 -20.75 -43.32
N ASP A 30 10.43 -21.14 -43.51
CA ASP A 30 10.85 -22.54 -43.45
C ASP A 30 11.04 -23.04 -42.01
N VAL A 31 11.06 -22.11 -41.03
CA VAL A 31 11.23 -22.44 -39.61
C VAL A 31 10.10 -23.34 -39.13
N THR A 32 10.47 -24.58 -38.87
CA THR A 32 9.53 -25.65 -38.51
C THR A 32 9.19 -25.66 -37.02
N GLY A 33 10.07 -25.11 -36.17
CA GLY A 33 9.84 -25.00 -34.73
C GLY A 33 11.05 -24.50 -33.93
N GLY A 34 10.89 -24.43 -32.62
CA GLY A 34 11.88 -23.95 -31.67
C GLY A 34 12.55 -25.08 -30.89
N LEU A 35 13.86 -25.15 -30.96
CA LEU A 35 14.68 -26.10 -30.20
C LEU A 35 15.02 -25.50 -28.83
N ALA A 36 14.23 -25.83 -27.80
CA ALA A 36 14.48 -25.35 -26.43
C ALA A 36 15.76 -25.97 -25.84
N LEU A 37 16.43 -25.27 -24.92
CA LEU A 37 17.61 -25.80 -24.22
C LEU A 37 17.29 -27.06 -23.39
N SER A 38 16.03 -27.24 -22.97
CA SER A 38 15.58 -28.44 -22.27
C SER A 38 15.60 -29.72 -23.10
N LEU A 39 15.71 -29.61 -24.43
CA LEU A 39 15.83 -30.75 -25.35
C LEU A 39 17.29 -31.21 -25.52
N ILE A 40 18.25 -30.48 -24.95
CA ILE A 40 19.67 -30.85 -24.93
C ILE A 40 19.96 -31.60 -23.63
N VAL A 41 20.28 -32.89 -23.75
CA VAL A 41 20.63 -33.76 -22.63
C VAL A 41 22.05 -34.27 -22.85
N SER A 42 22.92 -34.08 -21.85
CA SER A 42 24.35 -34.47 -21.96
C SER A 42 25.03 -33.91 -23.21
N SER A 43 24.73 -32.66 -23.57
CA SER A 43 25.25 -31.96 -24.77
C SER A 43 24.82 -32.56 -26.12
N LEU A 44 23.76 -33.38 -26.14
CA LEU A 44 23.24 -34.03 -27.34
C LEU A 44 21.75 -33.69 -27.52
N VAL A 45 21.34 -33.54 -28.78
CA VAL A 45 19.93 -33.49 -29.19
C VAL A 45 19.57 -34.82 -29.83
N LYS A 46 18.52 -35.47 -29.33
CA LYS A 46 18.04 -36.72 -29.94
C LYS A 46 17.27 -36.41 -31.22
N VAL A 47 17.78 -36.94 -32.32
CA VAL A 47 17.19 -36.84 -33.65
C VAL A 47 16.64 -38.19 -34.04
N LEU A 48 15.36 -38.22 -34.44
CA LEU A 48 14.66 -39.41 -34.87
C LEU A 48 14.66 -39.46 -36.40
N ILE A 49 14.97 -40.63 -36.95
CA ILE A 49 15.08 -40.85 -38.39
C ILE A 49 14.13 -41.98 -38.77
N ASP A 50 13.24 -41.67 -39.71
CA ASP A 50 12.42 -42.67 -40.37
C ASP A 50 13.23 -43.46 -41.40
N PRO A 51 12.92 -44.76 -41.58
CA PRO A 51 13.61 -45.56 -42.57
C PRO A 51 13.32 -45.01 -43.97
N TRP A 52 14.37 -44.77 -44.76
CA TRP A 52 14.22 -44.44 -46.17
C TRP A 52 13.79 -45.67 -46.97
N PHE A 53 13.26 -45.42 -48.17
CA PHE A 53 12.86 -46.50 -49.08
C PHE A 53 14.03 -47.45 -49.37
N ASN A 54 13.77 -48.75 -49.22
CA ASN A 54 14.74 -49.84 -49.35
C ASN A 54 15.98 -49.70 -48.43
N GLN A 55 15.81 -49.17 -47.21
CA GLN A 55 16.88 -49.16 -46.22
C GLN A 55 17.41 -50.58 -45.98
N SER A 56 18.71 -50.75 -46.18
CA SER A 56 19.39 -52.04 -46.13
C SER A 56 20.56 -52.02 -45.16
N ALA A 57 21.03 -53.20 -44.75
CA ALA A 57 22.24 -53.33 -43.97
C ALA A 57 23.43 -52.68 -44.71
N PHE A 58 24.30 -52.05 -43.94
CA PHE A 58 25.49 -51.31 -44.39
C PHE A 58 25.25 -49.98 -45.10
N ASP A 59 23.98 -49.57 -45.28
CA ASP A 59 23.69 -48.18 -45.62
C ASP A 59 24.19 -47.24 -44.50
N THR A 60 24.56 -46.01 -44.83
CA THR A 60 24.99 -45.01 -43.86
C THR A 60 24.01 -43.84 -43.78
N ALA A 61 23.77 -43.38 -42.55
CA ALA A 61 23.05 -42.17 -42.22
C ALA A 61 24.02 -41.16 -41.59
N GLU A 62 24.03 -39.94 -42.10
CA GLU A 62 24.89 -38.85 -41.66
C GLU A 62 24.05 -37.62 -41.35
N LEU A 63 24.23 -37.05 -40.16
CA LEU A 63 23.63 -35.76 -39.82
C LEU A 63 24.55 -34.64 -40.30
N LEU A 64 24.00 -33.76 -41.12
CA LEU A 64 24.62 -32.50 -41.53
C LEU A 64 23.91 -31.35 -40.82
N ILE A 65 24.66 -30.31 -40.47
CA ILE A 65 24.11 -29.15 -39.78
C ILE A 65 24.60 -27.86 -40.43
N ASN A 66 23.69 -26.89 -40.53
CA ASN A 66 23.90 -25.61 -41.19
C ASN A 66 24.42 -25.82 -42.62
N GLU A 67 25.32 -24.96 -43.09
CA GLU A 67 25.87 -25.02 -44.44
C GLU A 67 27.03 -26.05 -44.56
N GLU A 68 27.34 -26.82 -43.50
CA GLU A 68 28.44 -27.77 -43.46
C GLU A 68 28.15 -29.05 -44.28
N THR A 69 29.19 -29.56 -44.94
CA THR A 69 29.14 -30.82 -45.71
C THR A 69 29.75 -32.00 -44.97
N THR A 70 30.47 -31.73 -43.88
CA THR A 70 31.03 -32.75 -42.98
C THR A 70 29.96 -33.22 -42.01
N ALA A 71 29.82 -34.54 -41.86
CA ALA A 71 28.88 -35.13 -40.93
C ALA A 71 29.29 -34.84 -39.47
N VAL A 72 28.33 -34.41 -38.66
CA VAL A 72 28.52 -34.19 -37.22
C VAL A 72 28.13 -35.41 -36.39
N ALA A 73 27.40 -36.35 -37.00
CA ALA A 73 27.14 -37.68 -36.47
C ALA A 73 26.92 -38.65 -37.64
N THR A 74 27.34 -39.90 -37.48
CA THR A 74 27.20 -40.94 -38.49
C THR A 74 26.73 -42.23 -37.83
N LYS A 75 25.86 -42.98 -38.53
CA LYS A 75 25.44 -44.32 -38.16
C LYS A 75 25.43 -45.21 -39.40
N THR A 76 25.99 -46.40 -39.27
CA THR A 76 25.81 -47.50 -40.24
C THR A 76 24.63 -48.35 -39.80
N ILE A 77 23.74 -48.72 -40.72
CA ILE A 77 22.64 -49.64 -40.46
C ILE A 77 23.20 -51.04 -40.31
N ASN A 78 23.03 -51.66 -39.14
CA ASN A 78 23.50 -53.02 -38.91
C ASN A 78 22.50 -54.05 -39.45
N PRO A 79 22.95 -55.27 -39.78
CA PRO A 79 22.05 -56.39 -40.04
C PRO A 79 21.03 -56.56 -38.89
N GLY A 80 19.74 -56.59 -39.23
CA GLY A 80 18.61 -56.64 -38.29
C GLY A 80 18.02 -55.26 -37.92
N GLU A 81 18.63 -54.15 -38.31
CA GLU A 81 18.10 -52.78 -38.14
C GLU A 81 17.34 -52.27 -39.38
N GLU A 82 17.22 -53.07 -40.44
CA GLU A 82 16.65 -52.66 -41.72
C GLU A 82 15.18 -52.24 -41.61
N ASN A 83 14.84 -51.16 -42.30
CA ASN A 83 13.49 -50.59 -42.37
C ASN A 83 12.87 -50.28 -41.00
N LYS A 84 13.71 -49.98 -40.00
CA LYS A 84 13.27 -49.59 -38.66
C LYS A 84 13.66 -48.15 -38.39
N ARG A 85 12.77 -47.43 -37.72
CA ARG A 85 13.06 -46.10 -37.16
C ARG A 85 14.17 -46.21 -36.11
N PHE A 86 15.11 -45.28 -36.12
CA PHE A 86 16.22 -45.24 -35.19
C PHE A 86 16.53 -43.79 -34.77
N THR A 87 17.40 -43.64 -33.77
CA THR A 87 17.85 -42.33 -33.29
C THR A 87 19.32 -42.10 -33.59
N MET A 88 19.66 -40.85 -33.88
CA MET A 88 21.02 -40.34 -33.88
C MET A 88 21.13 -39.19 -32.88
N ASP A 89 22.32 -39.02 -32.32
CA ASP A 89 22.59 -37.95 -31.36
C ASP A 89 23.33 -36.81 -32.07
N LEU A 90 22.67 -35.66 -32.22
CA LEU A 90 23.25 -34.44 -32.78
C LEU A 90 24.02 -33.70 -31.69
N PRO A 91 25.34 -33.47 -31.82
CA PRO A 91 26.09 -32.73 -30.82
C PRO A 91 25.67 -31.26 -30.78
N ALA A 92 25.22 -30.79 -29.62
CA ALA A 92 24.71 -29.42 -29.46
C ALA A 92 25.78 -28.34 -29.68
N ALA A 93 27.07 -28.71 -29.62
CA ALA A 93 28.19 -27.82 -29.90
C ALA A 93 28.20 -27.24 -31.33
N PHE A 94 27.50 -27.89 -32.28
CA PHE A 94 27.38 -27.40 -33.65
C PHE A 94 26.16 -26.48 -33.88
N LEU A 95 25.29 -26.31 -32.88
CA LEU A 95 24.17 -25.37 -32.95
C LEU A 95 24.67 -23.94 -32.77
N ARG A 96 24.19 -23.02 -33.61
CA ARG A 96 24.41 -21.58 -33.50
C ARG A 96 23.17 -20.87 -32.95
N ASN A 97 23.34 -19.82 -32.16
CA ASN A 97 22.21 -18.97 -31.78
C ASN A 97 21.55 -18.38 -33.04
N GLY A 98 20.23 -18.53 -33.16
CA GLY A 98 19.45 -18.21 -34.34
C GLY A 98 18.99 -19.46 -35.10
N ILE A 99 18.94 -19.36 -36.42
CA ILE A 99 18.44 -20.42 -37.30
C ILE A 99 19.50 -21.50 -37.52
N ASN A 100 19.09 -22.75 -37.35
CA ASN A 100 19.87 -23.94 -37.66
C ASN A 100 19.13 -24.81 -38.69
N ARG A 101 19.89 -25.37 -39.62
CA ARG A 101 19.38 -26.26 -40.69
C ARG A 101 19.93 -27.65 -40.47
N ILE A 102 19.10 -28.66 -40.24
CA ILE A 102 19.54 -30.02 -39.97
C ILE A 102 19.07 -30.91 -41.11
N ARG A 103 19.99 -31.67 -41.70
CA ARG A 103 19.74 -32.53 -42.85
C ARG A 103 20.22 -33.94 -42.58
N LEU A 104 19.52 -34.92 -43.15
CA LEU A 104 19.95 -36.30 -43.22
C LEU A 104 20.59 -36.56 -44.58
N ARG A 105 21.84 -37.02 -44.61
CA ARG A 105 22.47 -37.57 -45.80
C ARG A 105 22.52 -39.09 -45.68
N VAL A 106 21.97 -39.78 -46.67
CA VAL A 106 21.92 -41.24 -46.75
C VAL A 106 22.83 -41.69 -47.87
N THR A 107 23.66 -42.70 -47.62
CA THR A 107 24.42 -43.38 -48.68
C THR A 107 24.06 -44.85 -48.68
N ARG A 108 23.40 -45.32 -49.74
CA ARG A 108 23.13 -46.75 -49.92
C ARG A 108 24.34 -47.46 -50.48
N VAL A 109 24.46 -48.76 -50.20
CA VAL A 109 25.53 -49.58 -50.77
C VAL A 109 25.55 -49.45 -52.30
N SER A 110 26.71 -49.08 -52.85
CA SER A 110 26.93 -48.90 -54.29
C SER A 110 26.14 -47.76 -54.96
N GLN A 111 25.59 -46.80 -54.20
CA GLN A 111 24.93 -45.61 -54.73
C GLN A 111 25.60 -44.32 -54.23
N GLY A 112 25.35 -43.22 -54.92
CA GLY A 112 25.75 -41.88 -54.46
C GLY A 112 24.93 -41.43 -53.26
N PRO A 113 25.43 -40.43 -52.50
CA PRO A 113 24.69 -39.89 -51.36
C PRO A 113 23.45 -39.09 -51.81
N GLU A 114 22.35 -39.27 -51.08
CA GLU A 114 21.12 -38.49 -51.21
C GLU A 114 20.88 -37.70 -49.91
N THR A 115 20.45 -36.45 -50.00
CA THR A 115 20.25 -35.57 -48.83
C THR A 115 18.79 -35.14 -48.72
N SER A 116 18.26 -35.14 -47.50
CA SER A 116 16.92 -34.63 -47.21
C SER A 116 16.84 -33.12 -47.39
N GLU A 117 15.61 -32.60 -47.45
CA GLU A 117 15.33 -31.19 -47.20
C GLU A 117 15.75 -30.77 -45.78
N ASP A 118 15.88 -29.47 -45.54
CA ASP A 118 16.25 -28.93 -44.22
C ASP A 118 15.10 -29.08 -43.21
N LEU A 119 15.40 -29.64 -42.03
CA LEU A 119 14.67 -29.29 -40.81
C LEU A 119 15.24 -27.96 -40.29
N VAL A 120 14.47 -26.88 -40.42
CA VAL A 120 14.89 -25.54 -39.99
C VAL A 120 14.34 -25.26 -38.59
N VAL A 121 15.22 -25.01 -37.62
CA VAL A 121 14.84 -24.76 -36.22
C VAL A 121 15.42 -23.45 -35.69
N LEU A 122 14.62 -22.75 -34.87
CA LEU A 122 15.11 -21.62 -34.08
C LEU A 122 15.73 -22.12 -32.79
N TYR A 123 16.95 -21.69 -32.50
CA TYR A 123 17.66 -22.01 -31.27
C TYR A 123 18.14 -20.72 -30.59
N HIS A 124 17.91 -20.58 -29.28
CA HIS A 124 18.39 -19.43 -28.52
C HIS A 124 19.37 -19.86 -27.45
N THR A 125 20.57 -19.28 -27.53
CA THR A 125 21.57 -19.33 -26.47
C THR A 125 22.38 -18.03 -26.48
N PRO A 126 22.58 -17.34 -25.34
CA PRO A 126 22.11 -17.70 -24.00
C PRO A 126 20.60 -17.49 -23.79
N ARG A 127 20.05 -18.03 -22.70
CA ARG A 127 18.70 -17.75 -22.20
C ARG A 127 18.43 -16.25 -22.05
N PRO A 128 17.17 -15.78 -22.08
CA PRO A 128 16.88 -14.45 -21.52
C PRO A 128 17.42 -14.38 -20.09
N GLY A 129 17.95 -13.24 -19.64
CA GLY A 129 18.53 -13.12 -18.30
C GLY A 129 19.84 -13.90 -18.05
N GLY A 130 20.34 -14.67 -19.03
CA GLY A 130 21.64 -15.34 -19.00
C GLY A 130 21.72 -16.61 -18.13
N GLU A 131 22.92 -17.19 -18.08
CA GLU A 131 23.21 -18.43 -17.34
C GLU A 131 23.74 -18.12 -15.94
N VAL A 132 22.85 -17.68 -15.05
CA VAL A 132 23.19 -17.36 -13.66
C VAL A 132 23.22 -18.64 -12.81
N VAL A 133 24.33 -18.85 -12.09
CA VAL A 133 24.52 -19.99 -11.18
C VAL A 133 23.81 -19.73 -9.83
N GLY A 134 23.16 -20.76 -9.28
CA GLY A 134 22.47 -20.69 -7.98
C GLY A 134 20.97 -20.45 -8.09
N SER A 135 20.24 -20.69 -7.00
CA SER A 135 18.76 -20.67 -6.94
C SER A 135 18.15 -19.37 -6.39
N GLY A 136 18.95 -18.29 -6.31
CA GLY A 136 18.53 -16.99 -5.77
C GLY A 136 17.94 -16.04 -6.82
N ASP A 137 18.04 -14.75 -6.53
CA ASP A 137 17.64 -13.69 -7.44
C ASP A 137 18.56 -13.64 -8.66
N ASN A 138 17.99 -13.43 -9.84
CA ASN A 138 18.75 -13.20 -11.06
C ASN A 138 19.21 -11.73 -11.11
N PRO A 139 20.53 -11.46 -11.04
CA PRO A 139 21.06 -10.10 -11.05
C PRO A 139 20.93 -9.41 -12.42
N ASN A 140 20.67 -10.16 -13.49
CA ASN A 140 20.49 -9.62 -14.82
C ASN A 140 19.04 -9.20 -15.12
N LEU A 141 18.12 -9.37 -14.16
CA LEU A 141 16.74 -8.92 -14.26
C LEU A 141 16.56 -7.66 -13.40
N LEU A 142 16.49 -6.51 -14.06
CA LEU A 142 16.49 -5.20 -13.41
C LEU A 142 15.09 -4.57 -13.49
N MET A 143 14.51 -4.28 -12.33
CA MET A 143 13.25 -3.54 -12.19
C MET A 143 13.52 -2.20 -11.50
N THR A 144 12.92 -1.13 -12.04
CA THR A 144 13.02 0.22 -11.48
C THR A 144 11.62 0.81 -11.35
N LEU A 145 11.33 1.34 -10.16
CA LEU A 145 10.12 2.08 -9.83
C LEU A 145 10.44 3.57 -9.65
N PRO A 146 9.44 4.46 -9.73
CA PRO A 146 9.63 5.89 -9.48
C PRO A 146 10.09 6.15 -8.04
N ALA A 147 10.91 7.18 -7.83
CA ALA A 147 11.50 7.47 -6.52
C ALA A 147 10.44 7.80 -5.45
N ASP A 148 9.38 8.51 -5.82
CA ASP A 148 8.25 8.83 -4.97
C ASP A 148 7.50 7.57 -4.50
N VAL A 149 7.35 6.58 -5.38
CA VAL A 149 6.72 5.29 -5.05
C VAL A 149 7.55 4.50 -4.05
N ILE A 150 8.88 4.52 -4.19
CA ILE A 150 9.80 3.88 -3.24
C ILE A 150 9.79 4.60 -1.89
N ALA A 151 9.76 5.93 -1.88
CA ALA A 151 9.84 6.73 -0.65
C ALA A 151 8.52 6.78 0.13
N ASN A 152 7.41 7.00 -0.58
CA ASN A 152 6.11 7.32 0.03
C ASN A 152 5.08 6.18 -0.10
N GLY A 153 5.33 5.20 -0.97
CA GLY A 153 4.35 4.16 -1.29
C GLY A 153 3.29 4.61 -2.31
N LEU A 154 2.17 3.90 -2.31
CA LEU A 154 1.07 4.05 -3.26
C LEU A 154 -0.27 4.24 -2.53
N ASP A 155 -0.81 5.45 -2.61
CA ASP A 155 -2.21 5.74 -2.30
C ASP A 155 -3.09 5.69 -3.56
N ALA A 156 -4.41 5.84 -3.39
CA ALA A 156 -5.36 5.83 -4.49
C ALA A 156 -5.12 6.94 -5.52
N GLY A 157 -4.73 8.13 -5.07
CA GLY A 157 -4.48 9.27 -5.95
C GLY A 157 -3.26 9.05 -6.83
N ARG A 158 -2.19 8.50 -6.25
CA ARG A 158 -0.95 8.23 -6.97
C ARG A 158 -1.11 7.10 -7.97
N VAL A 159 -1.84 6.05 -7.61
CA VAL A 159 -2.14 4.94 -8.51
C VAL A 159 -3.03 5.37 -9.67
N ALA A 160 -3.97 6.29 -9.46
CA ALA A 160 -4.79 6.85 -10.53
C ALA A 160 -3.98 7.62 -11.59
N GLN A 161 -2.82 8.16 -11.23
CA GLN A 161 -1.89 8.81 -12.17
C GLN A 161 -1.09 7.81 -13.03
N GLY A 162 -1.15 6.53 -12.71
CA GLY A 162 -0.34 5.49 -13.34
C GLY A 162 1.04 5.36 -12.70
N VAL A 163 1.44 4.11 -12.45
CA VAL A 163 2.74 3.76 -11.87
C VAL A 163 3.63 3.21 -12.99
N VAL A 164 4.67 3.96 -13.35
CA VAL A 164 5.61 3.57 -14.41
C VAL A 164 6.63 2.57 -13.87
N VAL A 165 6.63 1.35 -14.41
CA VAL A 165 7.59 0.31 -14.07
C VAL A 165 8.53 0.09 -15.25
N THR A 166 9.83 0.26 -15.02
CA THR A 166 10.87 0.02 -16.03
C THR A 166 11.53 -1.33 -15.80
N LEU A 167 11.58 -2.16 -16.83
CA LEU A 167 12.08 -3.53 -16.78
C LEU A 167 13.15 -3.75 -17.86
N ARG A 168 14.29 -4.31 -17.47
CA ARG A 168 15.43 -4.58 -18.36
C ARG A 168 16.04 -5.94 -18.06
N TRP A 169 16.51 -6.61 -19.10
CA TRP A 169 17.30 -7.83 -18.95
C TRP A 169 18.26 -8.04 -20.12
N VAL A 170 19.30 -8.82 -19.88
CA VAL A 170 20.25 -9.25 -20.92
C VAL A 170 19.62 -10.27 -21.85
N TYR A 171 20.05 -10.28 -23.11
CA TYR A 171 19.53 -11.16 -24.17
C TYR A 171 18.01 -11.05 -24.37
N MET A 172 17.46 -9.84 -24.18
CA MET A 172 16.07 -9.52 -24.51
C MET A 172 15.82 -9.74 -26.00
N ARG A 173 14.77 -10.50 -26.32
CA ARG A 173 14.37 -10.79 -27.71
C ARG A 173 12.91 -10.43 -27.93
N VAL A 174 12.58 -10.21 -29.20
CA VAL A 174 11.19 -10.09 -29.63
C VAL A 174 10.46 -11.38 -29.27
N HIS A 175 9.21 -11.26 -28.82
CA HIS A 175 8.36 -12.36 -28.38
C HIS A 175 8.74 -13.01 -27.04
N ASP A 176 9.73 -12.48 -26.32
CA ASP A 176 9.90 -12.79 -24.91
C ASP A 176 8.60 -12.48 -24.15
N LYS A 177 8.16 -13.42 -23.31
CA LYS A 177 6.97 -13.31 -22.47
C LYS A 177 7.38 -12.96 -21.04
N LEU A 178 7.11 -11.72 -20.66
CA LEU A 178 7.29 -11.20 -19.31
C LEU A 178 6.12 -11.63 -18.42
N THR A 179 6.43 -12.04 -17.20
CA THR A 179 5.48 -12.11 -16.07
C THR A 179 5.96 -11.20 -14.95
N LEU A 180 5.21 -10.14 -14.67
CA LEU A 180 5.40 -9.28 -13.50
C LEU A 180 4.46 -9.73 -12.39
N ASP A 181 5.02 -10.13 -11.26
CA ASP A 181 4.31 -10.52 -10.03
C ASP A 181 4.17 -9.29 -9.12
N CYS A 182 2.93 -8.87 -8.91
CA CYS A 182 2.49 -7.77 -8.05
C CYS A 182 1.78 -8.37 -6.84
N ASP A 183 2.56 -8.80 -5.85
CA ASP A 183 2.09 -9.42 -4.61
C ASP A 183 1.16 -10.63 -4.89
N GLY A 184 1.55 -11.51 -5.80
CA GLY A 184 0.77 -12.69 -6.20
C GLY A 184 -0.25 -12.45 -7.32
N HIS A 185 -0.53 -11.20 -7.69
CA HIS A 185 -1.26 -10.88 -8.90
C HIS A 185 -0.30 -10.74 -10.09
N THR A 186 -0.61 -11.31 -11.25
CA THR A 186 0.34 -11.34 -12.38
C THR A 186 -0.10 -10.44 -13.54
N VAL A 187 0.83 -9.61 -14.01
CA VAL A 187 0.69 -8.79 -15.21
C VAL A 187 1.59 -9.38 -16.30
N PHE A 188 1.02 -9.65 -17.47
CA PHE A 188 1.73 -10.25 -18.59
C PHE A 188 2.05 -9.22 -19.67
N HIS A 189 3.22 -9.37 -20.32
CA HIS A 189 3.60 -8.56 -21.47
C HIS A 189 4.39 -9.39 -22.47
N THR A 190 4.17 -9.17 -23.77
CA THR A 190 4.99 -9.77 -24.83
C THR A 190 5.88 -8.71 -25.45
N VAL A 191 7.19 -8.95 -25.47
CA VAL A 191 8.17 -7.99 -25.97
C VAL A 191 7.98 -7.75 -27.46
N THR A 192 7.86 -6.48 -27.83
CA THR A 192 7.78 -6.01 -29.21
C THR A 192 9.17 -5.82 -29.83
N ALA A 193 9.23 -5.69 -31.16
CA ALA A 193 10.48 -5.39 -31.87
C ALA A 193 11.15 -4.10 -31.39
N ALA A 194 10.37 -3.05 -31.16
CA ALA A 194 10.88 -1.77 -30.67
C ALA A 194 11.45 -1.87 -29.25
N GLN A 195 10.79 -2.62 -28.36
CA GLN A 195 11.27 -2.84 -26.99
C GLN A 195 12.55 -3.67 -26.96
N ALA A 196 12.61 -4.74 -27.75
CA ALA A 196 13.82 -5.56 -27.88
C ALA A 196 15.01 -4.72 -28.40
N ALA A 197 14.79 -3.89 -29.42
CA ALA A 197 15.81 -2.99 -29.94
C ALA A 197 16.28 -1.95 -28.91
N ALA A 198 15.38 -1.47 -28.05
CA ALA A 198 15.71 -0.53 -26.98
C ALA A 198 16.29 -1.22 -25.73
N GLY A 199 16.16 -2.54 -25.59
CA GLY A 199 16.59 -3.29 -24.41
C GLY A 199 15.83 -2.91 -23.14
N ILE A 200 14.56 -2.50 -23.27
CA ILE A 200 13.73 -1.97 -22.19
C ILE A 200 12.25 -2.20 -22.44
N VAL A 201 11.52 -2.58 -21.39
CA VAL A 201 10.06 -2.60 -21.34
C VAL A 201 9.61 -1.60 -20.29
N ILE A 202 8.70 -0.71 -20.67
CA ILE A 202 8.06 0.25 -19.77
C ILE A 202 6.58 -0.11 -19.68
N LEU A 203 6.11 -0.43 -18.48
CA LEU A 203 4.70 -0.69 -18.19
C LEU A 203 4.13 0.46 -17.36
N THR A 204 2.85 0.77 -17.56
CA THR A 204 2.11 1.68 -16.68
C THR A 204 1.03 0.88 -15.97
N LEU A 205 1.16 0.74 -14.66
CA LEU A 205 0.25 -0.02 -13.82
C LEU A 205 -0.79 0.90 -13.17
N PHE A 206 -2.00 0.39 -13.01
CA PHE A 206 -3.11 1.06 -12.34
C PHE A 206 -3.66 0.19 -11.20
N ALA A 207 -4.83 0.55 -10.67
CA ALA A 207 -5.40 -0.06 -9.48
C ALA A 207 -5.65 -1.58 -9.58
N ASP A 208 -5.82 -2.10 -10.80
CA ASP A 208 -5.98 -3.53 -11.09
C ASP A 208 -4.72 -4.35 -10.76
N ALA A 209 -3.53 -3.75 -10.84
CA ALA A 209 -2.28 -4.40 -10.44
C ALA A 209 -2.08 -4.45 -8.91
N PHE A 210 -2.83 -3.67 -8.14
CA PHE A 210 -2.63 -3.46 -6.69
C PHE A 210 -3.89 -3.90 -5.89
N LEU A 211 -4.19 -5.20 -5.97
CA LEU A 211 -5.44 -5.79 -5.47
C LEU A 211 -5.62 -5.78 -3.95
N ARG A 212 -4.58 -5.49 -3.18
CA ARG A 212 -4.65 -5.39 -1.71
C ARG A 212 -3.69 -4.33 -1.17
N ASP A 213 -4.05 -3.77 -0.03
CA ASP A 213 -3.17 -2.92 0.74
C ASP A 213 -2.16 -3.82 1.48
N ASN A 214 -0.88 -3.49 1.40
CA ASN A 214 0.20 -4.24 2.03
C ASN A 214 1.40 -3.30 2.26
N PRO A 215 1.84 -3.08 3.51
CA PRO A 215 2.99 -2.22 3.80
C PRO A 215 4.32 -2.78 3.25
N ARG A 216 4.35 -4.08 2.90
CA ARG A 216 5.46 -4.75 2.21
C ARG A 216 4.97 -5.45 0.95
N PHE A 217 4.24 -4.73 0.09
CA PHE A 217 3.80 -5.21 -1.21
C PHE A 217 5.00 -5.62 -2.05
N ALA A 218 5.08 -6.91 -2.39
CA ALA A 218 6.24 -7.50 -3.07
C ALA A 218 6.08 -7.45 -4.59
N MET A 219 7.07 -6.91 -5.30
CA MET A 219 7.11 -6.89 -6.76
C MET A 219 8.37 -7.57 -7.28
N ARG A 220 8.23 -8.42 -8.31
CA ARG A 220 9.34 -9.08 -9.02
C ARG A 220 8.90 -9.57 -10.39
N PHE A 221 9.82 -9.89 -11.28
CA PHE A 221 9.46 -10.40 -12.60
C PHE A 221 10.35 -11.55 -13.07
N ARG A 222 9.85 -12.28 -14.07
CA ARG A 222 10.57 -13.31 -14.83
C ARG A 222 10.21 -13.24 -16.30
N VAL A 223 10.99 -13.92 -17.13
CA VAL A 223 10.81 -13.93 -18.59
C VAL A 223 10.93 -15.37 -19.10
N VAL A 224 10.18 -15.68 -20.16
CA VAL A 224 10.34 -16.90 -20.95
C VAL A 224 10.41 -16.51 -22.43
N ASP A 225 11.42 -16.99 -23.16
CA ASP A 225 11.49 -16.71 -24.60
C ASP A 225 10.43 -17.50 -25.39
N GLN A 226 10.28 -17.19 -26.68
CA GLN A 226 9.25 -17.85 -27.50
C GLN A 226 9.45 -19.36 -27.71
N ILE A 227 10.64 -19.89 -27.41
CA ILE A 227 10.96 -21.32 -27.52
C ILE A 227 10.99 -22.01 -26.14
N GLY A 228 10.53 -21.34 -25.08
CA GLY A 228 10.32 -21.93 -23.76
C GLY A 228 11.51 -21.83 -22.79
N ASN A 229 12.57 -21.10 -23.13
CA ASN A 229 13.69 -20.91 -22.22
C ASN A 229 13.36 -19.83 -21.16
N SER A 230 13.40 -20.19 -19.88
CA SER A 230 13.25 -19.26 -18.75
C SER A 230 14.41 -18.28 -18.62
N SER A 231 14.18 -17.18 -17.88
CA SER A 231 15.14 -16.11 -17.59
C SER A 231 16.41 -16.52 -16.82
N GLY A 232 16.55 -17.80 -16.50
CA GLY A 232 17.73 -18.41 -15.90
C GLY A 232 17.49 -19.90 -15.69
N PRO A 233 18.55 -20.71 -15.52
CA PRO A 233 18.44 -22.15 -15.30
C PRO A 233 17.88 -22.49 -13.92
N LEU A 234 18.18 -21.68 -12.91
CA LEU A 234 17.68 -21.81 -11.53
C LEU A 234 17.23 -20.45 -10.97
N ALA A 235 18.07 -19.43 -11.07
CA ALA A 235 17.74 -18.04 -10.76
C ALA A 235 16.80 -17.45 -11.83
N ILE A 236 15.50 -17.70 -11.69
CA ILE A 236 14.48 -17.34 -12.69
C ILE A 236 13.89 -15.94 -12.43
N TRP A 237 13.80 -15.53 -11.17
CA TRP A 237 13.12 -14.29 -10.76
C TRP A 237 14.11 -13.15 -10.55
N SER A 238 13.66 -11.91 -10.81
CA SER A 238 14.38 -10.71 -10.39
C SER A 238 14.44 -10.62 -8.87
N LYS A 239 15.34 -9.76 -8.37
CA LYS A 239 15.26 -9.30 -6.99
C LYS A 239 13.87 -8.73 -6.69
N THR A 240 13.37 -9.03 -5.50
CA THR A 240 12.09 -8.51 -5.03
C THR A 240 12.24 -7.07 -4.55
N THR A 241 11.43 -6.17 -5.09
CA THR A 241 11.27 -4.80 -4.60
C THR A 241 10.03 -4.74 -3.72
N TYR A 242 10.17 -4.16 -2.52
CA TYR A 242 9.06 -3.96 -1.60
C TYR A 242 8.63 -2.50 -1.62
N ILE A 243 7.33 -2.25 -1.70
CA ILE A 243 6.73 -0.92 -1.58
C ILE A 243 5.56 -0.96 -0.59
N ASN A 244 5.20 0.19 -0.03
CA ASN A 244 3.99 0.32 0.78
C ASN A 244 2.80 0.62 -0.14
N VAL A 245 1.77 -0.23 -0.16
CA VAL A 245 0.52 0.00 -0.89
C VAL A 245 -0.61 0.20 0.11
N HIS A 246 -1.28 1.34 0.05
CA HIS A 246 -2.33 1.74 0.98
C HIS A 246 -3.48 2.46 0.24
N ILE A 247 -3.89 1.90 -0.90
CA ILE A 247 -4.90 2.47 -1.81
C ILE A 247 -6.27 2.56 -1.13
N ARG A 248 -6.60 1.62 -0.24
CA ARG A 248 -7.90 1.55 0.45
C ARG A 248 -7.85 2.19 1.84
N THR A 249 -6.66 2.59 2.29
CA THR A 249 -6.48 3.34 3.53
C THR A 249 -6.62 4.83 3.23
N PRO A 250 -7.63 5.52 3.78
CA PRO A 250 -7.80 6.93 3.50
C PRO A 250 -6.60 7.73 4.04
N VAL A 251 -6.03 8.59 3.21
CA VAL A 251 -5.06 9.60 3.68
C VAL A 251 -5.80 10.55 4.61
N LEU A 252 -5.51 10.45 5.92
CA LEU A 252 -6.10 11.31 6.94
C LEU A 252 -5.25 12.57 7.14
N ASP A 253 -5.83 13.75 6.92
CA ASP A 253 -5.26 15.03 7.36
C ASP A 253 -6.12 15.56 8.52
N LEU A 254 -5.72 15.18 9.73
CA LEU A 254 -6.41 15.50 10.98
C LEU A 254 -6.06 16.91 11.45
N LYS A 255 -6.74 17.90 10.85
CA LYS A 255 -6.60 19.32 11.19
C LYS A 255 -7.06 19.59 12.63
N ALA A 256 -6.61 20.72 13.18
CA ALA A 256 -7.10 21.17 14.49
C ALA A 256 -8.62 21.37 14.45
N PRO A 257 -9.34 21.08 15.55
CA PRO A 257 -10.77 21.37 15.63
C PRO A 257 -11.03 22.88 15.62
N THR A 258 -12.30 23.29 15.62
CA THR A 258 -12.69 24.69 15.83
C THR A 258 -13.69 24.79 16.98
N VAL A 259 -13.67 25.92 17.69
CA VAL A 259 -14.64 26.23 18.76
C VAL A 259 -15.54 27.36 18.24
N GLN A 260 -16.84 27.10 18.10
CA GLN A 260 -17.78 28.03 17.47
C GLN A 260 -17.88 29.37 18.23
N GLU A 261 -17.73 29.34 19.55
CA GLU A 261 -17.79 30.51 20.43
C GLU A 261 -16.44 31.25 20.53
N ALA A 262 -15.35 30.70 19.99
CA ALA A 262 -14.06 31.39 19.89
C ALA A 262 -14.02 32.31 18.67
N ARG A 263 -14.73 33.45 18.72
CA ARG A 263 -14.95 34.32 17.54
C ARG A 263 -13.82 35.33 17.30
N GLU A 264 -12.93 35.51 18.27
CA GLU A 264 -11.87 36.50 18.22
C GLU A 264 -10.52 35.84 17.86
N LEU A 265 -9.54 36.65 17.44
CA LEU A 265 -8.19 36.21 17.06
C LEU A 265 -8.17 35.03 16.07
N GLY A 266 -9.10 35.04 15.11
CA GLY A 266 -9.15 34.03 14.05
C GLY A 266 -9.54 32.63 14.52
N GLY A 267 -10.32 32.50 15.60
CA GLY A 267 -10.77 31.19 16.11
C GLY A 267 -10.12 30.76 17.43
N THR A 268 -9.25 31.60 18.01
CA THR A 268 -8.38 31.22 19.14
C THR A 268 -8.65 32.01 20.43
N ARG A 269 -9.65 32.90 20.43
CA ARG A 269 -10.10 33.58 21.64
C ARG A 269 -11.61 33.53 21.78
N LEU A 270 -12.06 32.97 22.90
CA LEU A 270 -13.45 32.91 23.34
C LEU A 270 -13.70 34.05 24.32
N ASN A 271 -14.56 34.99 23.92
CA ASN A 271 -14.98 36.08 24.78
C ASN A 271 -16.08 35.60 25.72
N PHE A 272 -15.74 35.37 26.98
CA PHE A 272 -16.66 34.75 27.93
C PHE A 272 -17.94 35.58 28.12
N VAL A 273 -17.82 36.92 28.21
CA VAL A 273 -18.96 37.80 28.49
C VAL A 273 -19.82 38.03 27.24
N GLN A 274 -19.20 38.16 26.07
CA GLN A 274 -19.94 38.46 24.85
C GLN A 274 -20.48 37.21 24.15
N ASP A 275 -19.69 36.13 24.07
CA ASP A 275 -19.99 34.97 23.23
C ASP A 275 -20.52 33.77 24.01
N PHE A 276 -20.28 33.69 25.33
CA PHE A 276 -20.51 32.48 26.12
C PHE A 276 -21.33 32.69 27.40
N TYR A 277 -21.69 33.92 27.75
CA TYR A 277 -22.18 34.23 29.09
C TYR A 277 -23.42 33.43 29.51
N GLU A 278 -24.36 33.17 28.60
CA GLU A 278 -25.56 32.34 28.88
C GLU A 278 -25.47 30.90 28.32
N ALA A 279 -24.40 30.59 27.58
CA ALA A 279 -24.25 29.33 26.87
C ALA A 279 -24.07 28.15 27.83
N GLN A 280 -24.81 27.07 27.60
CA GLN A 280 -24.70 25.84 28.41
C GLN A 280 -23.57 24.93 27.94
N PHE A 281 -23.10 25.12 26.71
CA PHE A 281 -22.04 24.32 26.11
C PHE A 281 -21.21 25.17 25.16
N ALA A 282 -19.90 24.88 25.08
CA ALA A 282 -19.09 25.29 23.94
C ALA A 282 -19.22 24.24 22.84
N THR A 283 -19.33 24.69 21.61
CA THR A 283 -19.53 23.84 20.44
C THR A 283 -18.20 23.62 19.73
N VAL A 284 -17.65 22.40 19.86
CA VAL A 284 -16.47 21.97 19.10
C VAL A 284 -16.91 21.35 17.79
N LEU A 285 -16.43 21.90 16.68
CA LEU A 285 -16.68 21.39 15.33
C LEU A 285 -15.44 20.66 14.81
N VAL A 286 -15.63 19.43 14.36
CA VAL A 286 -14.57 18.57 13.82
C VAL A 286 -14.86 18.26 12.37
N THR A 287 -13.87 18.49 11.51
CA THR A 287 -13.84 18.05 10.11
C THR A 287 -12.40 17.75 9.72
N TYR A 288 -12.20 16.73 8.88
CA TYR A 288 -10.88 16.32 8.41
C TYR A 288 -10.92 15.68 7.03
N THR A 289 -9.80 15.76 6.31
CA THR A 289 -9.64 15.11 5.01
C THR A 289 -9.52 13.61 5.21
N GLY A 290 -10.14 12.82 4.33
CA GLY A 290 -10.19 11.36 4.47
C GLY A 290 -11.28 10.87 5.42
N SER A 291 -12.17 11.77 5.88
CA SER A 291 -13.39 11.38 6.58
C SER A 291 -14.24 10.43 5.73
N ALA A 292 -14.67 9.32 6.33
CA ALA A 292 -15.44 8.28 5.67
C ALA A 292 -16.35 7.56 6.68
N ARG A 293 -17.43 6.97 6.15
CA ARG A 293 -18.43 6.27 6.97
C ARG A 293 -17.80 5.19 7.86
N GLY A 294 -18.20 5.14 9.12
CA GLY A 294 -17.78 4.14 10.09
C GLY A 294 -16.55 4.51 10.93
N GLN A 295 -15.82 5.57 10.58
CA GLN A 295 -14.79 6.12 11.45
C GLN A 295 -15.43 6.68 12.73
N THR A 296 -14.74 6.57 13.87
CA THR A 296 -15.23 7.11 15.15
C THR A 296 -14.34 8.22 15.68
N VAL A 297 -14.94 9.22 16.31
CA VAL A 297 -14.28 10.46 16.72
C VAL A 297 -14.61 10.79 18.17
N LYS A 298 -13.60 11.22 18.93
CA LYS A 298 -13.74 11.69 20.31
C LYS A 298 -12.93 12.98 20.53
N VAL A 299 -13.56 13.97 21.14
CA VAL A 299 -12.95 15.27 21.48
C VAL A 299 -12.43 15.27 22.91
N TYR A 300 -11.31 15.95 23.11
CA TYR A 300 -10.70 16.24 24.40
C TYR A 300 -10.59 17.76 24.58
N TRP A 301 -11.08 18.25 25.72
CA TRP A 301 -10.87 19.63 26.18
C TRP A 301 -9.96 19.58 27.40
N ILE A 302 -8.71 19.99 27.22
CA ILE A 302 -7.69 20.03 28.26
C ILE A 302 -7.69 21.44 28.82
N GLY A 303 -8.40 21.61 29.95
CA GLY A 303 -8.48 22.86 30.67
C GLY A 303 -7.33 23.05 31.66
N ARG A 304 -7.49 24.01 32.56
CA ARG A 304 -6.48 24.35 33.58
C ARG A 304 -6.12 23.19 34.52
N ASN A 305 -7.13 22.45 35.03
CA ASN A 305 -6.95 21.43 36.07
C ASN A 305 -7.74 20.13 35.81
N ALA A 306 -8.31 19.99 34.62
CA ALA A 306 -9.08 18.80 34.24
C ALA A 306 -9.09 18.61 32.73
N THR A 307 -9.21 17.36 32.31
CA THR A 307 -9.47 17.00 30.91
C THR A 307 -10.88 16.45 30.80
N TYR A 308 -11.72 17.12 30.02
CA TYR A 308 -13.01 16.59 29.62
C TYR A 308 -12.87 15.78 28.33
N GLY A 309 -13.48 14.60 28.28
CA GLY A 309 -13.60 13.79 27.07
C GLY A 309 -15.06 13.69 26.66
N SER A 310 -15.36 13.92 25.39
CA SER A 310 -16.72 13.83 24.86
C SER A 310 -17.22 12.38 24.77
N GLU A 311 -18.49 12.23 24.40
CA GLU A 311 -18.99 11.02 23.77
C GLU A 311 -18.24 10.70 22.47
N ILE A 312 -18.34 9.44 22.02
CA ILE A 312 -17.83 9.02 20.72
C ILE A 312 -18.94 9.21 19.70
N GLN A 313 -18.64 9.92 18.59
CA GLN A 313 -19.54 10.02 17.44
C GLN A 313 -18.98 9.22 16.26
N THR A 314 -19.87 8.66 15.44
CA THR A 314 -19.51 7.91 14.22
C THR A 314 -19.75 8.80 13.00
N VAL A 315 -18.82 8.77 12.05
CA VAL A 315 -18.98 9.42 10.75
C VAL A 315 -19.97 8.62 9.90
N ASP A 316 -21.00 9.29 9.39
CA ASP A 316 -22.05 8.73 8.55
C ASP A 316 -21.71 8.82 7.06
N TYR A 317 -21.03 9.90 6.64
CA TYR A 317 -20.66 10.16 5.25
C TYR A 317 -19.38 11.01 5.14
N ALA A 318 -18.74 10.96 3.97
CA ALA A 318 -17.49 11.68 3.72
C ALA A 318 -17.68 13.21 3.78
N GLY A 319 -16.75 13.90 4.44
CA GLY A 319 -16.80 15.36 4.62
C GLY A 319 -17.80 15.85 5.67
N GLN A 320 -18.37 14.96 6.50
CA GLN A 320 -19.27 15.35 7.58
C GLN A 320 -18.56 16.24 8.61
N VAL A 321 -19.26 17.29 9.05
CA VAL A 321 -18.85 18.10 10.20
C VAL A 321 -19.52 17.52 11.45
N LEU A 322 -18.71 17.02 12.37
CA LEU A 322 -19.19 16.52 13.66
C LEU A 322 -19.25 17.64 14.69
N ARG A 323 -20.26 17.59 15.57
CA ARG A 323 -20.54 18.63 16.57
C ARG A 323 -20.52 18.02 17.96
N PHE A 324 -19.57 18.45 18.79
CA PHE A 324 -19.43 18.02 20.18
C PHE A 324 -19.76 19.17 21.13
N LEU A 325 -20.46 18.87 22.24
CA LEU A 325 -20.90 19.85 23.22
C LEU A 325 -20.05 19.74 24.49
N VAL A 326 -19.15 20.70 24.68
CA VAL A 326 -18.30 20.79 25.89
C VAL A 326 -19.08 21.50 27.00
N PRO A 327 -19.28 20.90 28.19
CA PRO A 327 -20.07 21.49 29.25
C PRO A 327 -19.56 22.88 29.68
N ARG A 328 -20.49 23.78 29.99
CA ARG A 328 -20.21 25.16 30.45
C ARG A 328 -19.11 25.26 31.50
N LEU A 329 -19.10 24.35 32.48
CA LEU A 329 -18.16 24.41 33.60
C LEU A 329 -16.71 24.17 33.18
N GLU A 330 -16.48 23.44 32.08
CA GLU A 330 -15.14 23.27 31.50
C GLU A 330 -14.59 24.59 30.95
N VAL A 331 -15.46 25.47 30.44
CA VAL A 331 -15.10 26.82 29.97
C VAL A 331 -14.96 27.79 31.13
N VAL A 332 -15.87 27.74 32.12
CA VAL A 332 -15.83 28.58 33.32
C VAL A 332 -14.52 28.37 34.10
N ASP A 333 -14.04 27.13 34.19
CA ASP A 333 -12.77 26.81 34.86
C ASP A 333 -11.52 27.30 34.10
N CYS A 334 -11.70 27.83 32.89
CA CYS A 334 -10.63 28.38 32.05
C CYS A 334 -10.69 29.92 31.92
N ILE A 335 -11.63 30.62 32.59
CA ILE A 335 -11.75 32.09 32.50
C ILE A 335 -10.43 32.76 32.88
N GLY A 336 -9.93 33.64 32.02
CA GLY A 336 -8.66 34.35 32.21
C GLY A 336 -7.41 33.51 31.94
N SER A 337 -7.57 32.26 31.50
CA SER A 337 -6.48 31.40 31.02
C SER A 337 -6.79 30.91 29.60
N GLY A 338 -7.01 29.61 29.42
CA GLY A 338 -7.19 28.97 28.13
C GLY A 338 -7.38 27.46 28.25
N ALA A 339 -7.53 26.81 27.10
CA ALA A 339 -7.65 25.37 26.99
C ALA A 339 -7.01 24.90 25.68
N GLN A 340 -6.53 23.66 25.67
CA GLN A 340 -6.09 22.95 24.47
C GLN A 340 -7.19 21.95 24.07
N ILE A 341 -7.60 21.98 22.81
CA ILE A 341 -8.64 21.12 22.26
C ILE A 341 -8.03 20.24 21.16
N SER A 342 -8.27 18.94 21.26
CA SER A 342 -7.87 17.96 20.25
C SER A 342 -8.95 16.89 20.07
N TYR A 343 -8.82 16.06 19.04
CA TYR A 343 -9.66 14.88 18.88
C TYR A 343 -8.85 13.71 18.37
N THR A 344 -9.40 12.51 18.53
CA THR A 344 -8.86 11.29 17.92
C THR A 344 -9.82 10.74 16.89
N VAL A 345 -9.28 10.13 15.83
CA VAL A 345 -10.04 9.35 14.84
C VAL A 345 -9.60 7.90 14.91
N ARG A 346 -10.56 6.99 15.00
CA ARG A 346 -10.34 5.54 14.89
C ARG A 346 -10.96 5.02 13.60
N LEU A 347 -10.18 4.27 12.84
CA LEU A 347 -10.64 3.63 11.61
C LEU A 347 -11.53 2.41 11.93
N PRO A 348 -12.43 2.00 11.01
CA PRO A 348 -13.19 0.76 11.18
C PRO A 348 -12.26 -0.43 11.40
N ASP A 349 -12.66 -1.34 12.30
CA ASP A 349 -11.95 -2.58 12.62
C ASP A 349 -10.51 -2.41 13.15
N THR A 350 -10.12 -1.20 13.56
CA THR A 350 -8.84 -0.94 14.24
C THR A 350 -9.04 -0.59 15.72
N THR A 351 -7.96 -0.65 16.50
CA THR A 351 -7.93 -0.26 17.92
C THR A 351 -7.12 1.01 18.18
N GLU A 352 -6.37 1.48 17.18
CA GLU A 352 -5.50 2.64 17.28
C GLU A 352 -6.29 3.94 17.13
N ASP A 353 -6.06 4.88 18.05
CA ASP A 353 -6.61 6.23 18.02
C ASP A 353 -5.58 7.19 17.41
N LEU A 354 -5.89 7.75 16.24
CA LEU A 354 -5.03 8.68 15.53
C LEU A 354 -5.31 10.12 15.99
N PRO A 355 -4.33 10.84 16.57
CA PRO A 355 -4.55 12.17 17.14
C PRO A 355 -4.59 13.27 16.06
N SER A 356 -5.42 14.29 16.28
CA SER A 356 -5.42 15.52 15.50
C SER A 356 -4.27 16.46 15.87
N LYS A 357 -4.10 17.52 15.09
CA LYS A 357 -3.41 18.73 15.56
C LYS A 357 -4.20 19.36 16.72
N ASP A 358 -3.48 20.06 17.59
CA ASP A 358 -4.05 20.77 18.72
C ASP A 358 -4.58 22.15 18.33
N LEU A 359 -5.69 22.57 18.95
CA LEU A 359 -6.17 23.95 18.95
C LEU A 359 -5.96 24.52 20.37
N ASP A 360 -5.09 25.50 20.50
CA ASP A 360 -4.99 26.31 21.72
C ASP A 360 -5.93 27.51 21.64
N ILE A 361 -6.77 27.67 22.66
CA ILE A 361 -7.62 28.85 22.81
C ILE A 361 -7.33 29.59 24.11
N THR A 362 -7.62 30.88 24.13
CA THR A 362 -7.70 31.69 25.35
C THR A 362 -9.16 32.02 25.68
N VAL A 363 -9.47 32.12 26.97
CA VAL A 363 -10.78 32.57 27.44
C VAL A 363 -10.60 33.90 28.15
N THR A 364 -11.31 34.93 27.69
CA THR A 364 -11.16 36.28 28.27
C THR A 364 -11.47 36.30 29.76
N GLY A 365 -10.64 36.98 30.54
CA GLY A 365 -10.94 37.24 31.94
C GLY A 365 -12.19 38.12 32.11
N GLN A 366 -12.78 38.06 33.30
CA GLN A 366 -13.82 39.00 33.72
C GLN A 366 -13.21 40.16 34.53
N LYS A 367 -14.04 41.12 34.94
CA LYS A 367 -13.61 42.33 35.67
C LYS A 367 -12.73 42.03 36.88
N HIS A 368 -13.07 41.00 37.64
CA HIS A 368 -12.25 40.48 38.73
C HIS A 368 -11.82 39.04 38.42
N HIS A 369 -10.58 38.73 38.73
CA HIS A 369 -10.11 37.35 38.75
C HIS A 369 -10.56 36.70 40.07
N LEU A 370 -11.36 35.64 39.95
CA LEU A 370 -11.86 34.88 41.08
C LEU A 370 -11.20 33.49 41.07
N PRO A 371 -10.29 33.20 42.03
CA PRO A 371 -9.58 31.94 42.04
C PRO A 371 -10.51 30.79 42.48
N GLU A 372 -10.03 29.57 42.28
CA GLU A 372 -10.67 28.34 42.74
C GLU A 372 -10.99 28.43 44.26
N PRO A 373 -12.22 28.09 44.70
CA PRO A 373 -12.54 28.10 46.12
C PRO A 373 -11.79 26.99 46.87
N THR A 374 -11.78 27.08 48.21
CA THR A 374 -11.29 25.99 49.07
C THR A 374 -12.41 25.46 49.97
N LEU A 375 -12.31 24.19 50.36
CA LEU A 375 -13.14 23.60 51.41
C LEU A 375 -12.31 23.36 52.66
N ASN A 376 -12.94 23.46 53.83
CA ASN A 376 -12.35 22.97 55.07
C ASN A 376 -12.27 21.43 55.09
N GLN A 377 -11.58 20.87 56.09
CA GLN A 377 -11.38 19.42 56.21
C GLN A 377 -12.70 18.63 56.31
N ALA A 378 -13.72 19.20 56.96
CA ALA A 378 -15.05 18.59 57.09
C ALA A 378 -15.90 18.70 55.81
N LYS A 379 -15.43 19.46 54.80
CA LYS A 379 -16.11 19.76 53.54
C LYS A 379 -17.48 20.44 53.68
N ASP A 380 -17.79 20.96 54.86
CA ASP A 380 -19.05 21.63 55.19
C ASP A 380 -18.97 23.16 55.11
N ASN A 381 -17.81 23.71 54.76
CA ASN A 381 -17.63 25.16 54.59
C ASN A 381 -16.72 25.47 53.40
N LEU A 382 -17.27 26.22 52.44
CA LEU A 382 -16.57 26.76 51.28
C LEU A 382 -16.04 28.17 51.57
N ARG A 383 -14.78 28.41 51.22
CA ARG A 383 -14.17 29.73 51.27
C ARG A 383 -14.12 30.31 49.86
N ALA A 384 -14.90 31.37 49.65
CA ALA A 384 -14.95 32.15 48.42
C ALA A 384 -14.03 33.36 48.55
N TYR A 385 -13.02 33.46 47.68
CA TYR A 385 -12.00 34.51 47.73
C TYR A 385 -12.31 35.63 46.74
N TYR A 386 -11.93 36.86 47.05
CA TYR A 386 -12.10 37.97 46.12
C TYR A 386 -11.07 39.07 46.37
N PRO A 387 -10.69 39.84 45.32
CA PRO A 387 -9.80 40.97 45.47
C PRO A 387 -10.48 42.11 46.25
N PRO A 388 -9.76 43.19 46.58
CA PRO A 388 -10.38 44.45 47.00
C PRO A 388 -11.44 44.88 45.98
N LEU A 389 -12.64 45.18 46.48
CA LEU A 389 -13.79 45.53 45.66
C LEU A 389 -14.04 47.03 45.73
N GLU A 390 -14.28 47.66 44.59
CA GLU A 390 -14.50 49.10 44.46
C GLU A 390 -15.91 49.54 44.87
N ASP A 391 -16.79 48.60 45.19
CA ASP A 391 -18.20 48.88 45.48
C ASP A 391 -18.85 47.80 46.35
N THR A 392 -20.16 47.86 46.52
CA THR A 392 -20.92 46.80 47.21
C THR A 392 -21.17 45.61 46.28
N TYR A 393 -20.77 44.42 46.73
CA TYR A 393 -20.99 43.15 46.03
C TYR A 393 -21.66 42.13 46.94
N SER A 394 -22.30 41.15 46.33
CA SER A 394 -22.73 39.91 46.98
C SER A 394 -21.97 38.71 46.41
N VAL A 395 -21.86 37.65 47.21
CA VAL A 395 -21.29 36.37 46.83
C VAL A 395 -22.35 35.28 46.94
N ARG A 396 -22.33 34.34 45.99
CA ARG A 396 -23.22 33.17 45.99
C ARG A 396 -22.46 31.92 45.56
N MET A 397 -22.55 30.86 46.35
CA MET A 397 -21.99 29.54 46.01
C MET A 397 -22.89 28.80 45.02
N ALA A 398 -22.28 28.06 44.09
CA ALA A 398 -22.96 27.06 43.29
C ALA A 398 -22.31 25.68 43.46
N LEU A 399 -23.17 24.66 43.56
CA LEU A 399 -22.84 23.28 43.84
C LEU A 399 -23.31 22.42 42.67
N PHE A 400 -22.39 21.79 41.96
CA PHE A 400 -22.67 20.97 40.78
C PHE A 400 -22.41 19.50 41.10
N GLY A 401 -23.50 18.77 41.36
CA GLY A 401 -23.50 17.34 41.66
C GLY A 401 -24.63 16.66 40.90
N ILE A 402 -25.29 15.68 41.53
CA ILE A 402 -26.50 15.03 40.98
C ILE A 402 -27.56 16.09 40.62
N VAL A 403 -27.79 17.04 41.53
CA VAL A 403 -28.63 18.22 41.30
C VAL A 403 -27.79 19.46 41.51
N THR A 404 -27.87 20.40 40.57
CA THR A 404 -27.25 21.73 40.75
C THR A 404 -28.00 22.51 41.81
N ARG A 405 -27.30 22.99 42.84
CA ARG A 405 -27.87 23.82 43.90
C ARG A 405 -27.10 25.12 44.03
N TYR A 406 -27.82 26.18 44.32
CA TYR A 406 -27.25 27.50 44.55
C TYR A 406 -27.54 27.92 45.99
N GLY A 407 -26.53 28.44 46.68
CA GLY A 407 -26.68 28.97 48.03
C GLY A 407 -27.45 30.30 48.06
N ASP A 408 -27.59 30.86 49.25
CA ASP A 408 -28.11 32.21 49.43
C ASP A 408 -27.12 33.27 48.92
N GLU A 409 -27.65 34.43 48.56
CA GLU A 409 -26.85 35.59 48.16
C GLU A 409 -26.41 36.36 49.41
N ILE A 410 -25.11 36.38 49.69
CA ILE A 410 -24.54 36.97 50.90
C ILE A 410 -23.87 38.30 50.55
N THR A 411 -24.30 39.41 51.17
CA THR A 411 -23.65 40.71 50.97
C THR A 411 -22.25 40.70 51.59
N ILE A 412 -21.25 41.11 50.81
CA ILE A 412 -19.86 41.16 51.25
C ILE A 412 -19.64 42.37 52.15
N VAL A 413 -19.02 42.14 53.31
CA VAL A 413 -18.56 43.20 54.20
C VAL A 413 -17.06 43.43 53.92
N GLN A 414 -16.68 44.67 53.58
CA GLN A 414 -15.36 45.03 53.02
C GLN A 414 -14.13 44.75 53.93
N SER A 415 -14.30 44.19 55.12
CA SER A 415 -13.21 43.90 56.07
C SER A 415 -12.52 42.54 55.87
N SER A 416 -12.92 41.73 54.88
CA SER A 416 -12.36 40.39 54.64
C SER A 416 -12.06 40.16 53.16
N SER A 417 -10.96 39.45 52.85
CA SER A 417 -10.59 39.00 51.49
C SER A 417 -11.29 37.72 51.04
N TYR A 418 -12.19 37.20 51.88
CA TYR A 418 -12.99 36.02 51.60
C TYR A 418 -14.29 36.00 52.38
N THR A 419 -15.25 35.20 51.91
CA THR A 419 -16.48 34.86 52.64
C THR A 419 -16.55 33.35 52.86
N ASN A 420 -16.92 32.95 54.09
CA ASN A 420 -17.22 31.57 54.42
C ASN A 420 -18.70 31.27 54.10
N ILE A 421 -18.96 30.21 53.35
CA ILE A 421 -20.29 29.81 52.91
C ILE A 421 -20.52 28.36 53.34
N PRO A 422 -21.49 28.09 54.23
CA PRO A 422 -21.83 26.74 54.65
C PRO A 422 -22.29 25.87 53.46
N VAL A 423 -21.71 24.68 53.32
CA VAL A 423 -22.15 23.67 52.36
C VAL A 423 -23.23 22.81 53.02
N PRO A 424 -24.43 22.69 52.45
CA PRO A 424 -25.50 21.89 53.05
C PRO A 424 -25.10 20.42 53.21
N LEU A 425 -25.15 19.89 54.44
CA LEU A 425 -24.81 18.51 54.75
C LEU A 425 -25.64 17.49 53.94
N ALA A 426 -26.90 17.82 53.66
CA ALA A 426 -27.77 17.00 52.82
C ALA A 426 -27.24 16.85 51.39
N TRP A 427 -26.62 17.90 50.83
CA TRP A 427 -26.02 17.86 49.50
C TRP A 427 -24.71 17.06 49.49
N ILE A 428 -23.88 17.19 50.53
CA ILE A 428 -22.66 16.37 50.70
C ILE A 428 -23.04 14.88 50.77
N THR A 429 -24.08 14.56 51.54
CA THR A 429 -24.57 13.18 51.70
C THR A 429 -25.12 12.62 50.38
N GLU A 430 -25.89 13.41 49.63
CA GLU A 430 -26.42 13.04 48.30
C GLU A 430 -25.30 12.68 47.31
N ASN A 431 -24.17 13.40 47.36
CA ASN A 431 -23.10 13.30 46.38
C ASN A 431 -21.89 12.48 46.84
N ARG A 432 -21.99 11.78 47.98
CA ARG A 432 -20.89 10.98 48.55
C ARG A 432 -20.33 9.99 47.52
N GLY A 433 -19.02 10.02 47.33
CA GLY A 433 -18.33 9.10 46.41
C GLY A 433 -18.47 9.45 44.92
N ARG A 434 -19.04 10.60 44.57
CA ARG A 434 -19.16 11.09 43.18
C ARG A 434 -18.25 12.29 42.95
N SER A 435 -17.76 12.44 41.71
CA SER A 435 -17.09 13.67 41.31
C SER A 435 -18.10 14.82 41.25
N VAL A 436 -17.79 15.93 41.91
CA VAL A 436 -18.62 17.15 41.93
C VAL A 436 -17.76 18.37 41.64
N MET A 437 -18.40 19.49 41.31
CA MET A 437 -17.75 20.78 41.18
C MET A 437 -18.37 21.83 42.09
N PHE A 438 -17.53 22.74 42.59
CA PHE A 438 -17.94 23.92 43.33
C PHE A 438 -17.40 25.16 42.62
N ASN A 439 -18.23 26.18 42.50
CA ASN A 439 -17.74 27.52 42.22
C ASN A 439 -18.52 28.55 43.05
N TYR A 440 -18.15 29.81 42.94
CA TYR A 440 -18.93 30.92 43.46
C TYR A 440 -18.97 32.05 42.45
N THR A 441 -19.94 32.92 42.65
CA THR A 441 -20.15 34.09 41.81
C THR A 441 -20.11 35.36 42.64
N LEU A 442 -19.58 36.44 42.07
CA LEU A 442 -19.80 37.79 42.56
C LEU A 442 -20.84 38.51 41.70
N LYS A 443 -21.67 39.31 42.37
CA LYS A 443 -22.61 40.23 41.72
C LYS A 443 -22.45 41.61 42.34
N ARG A 444 -22.33 42.64 41.50
CA ARG A 444 -22.33 44.03 41.99
C ARG A 444 -23.77 44.39 42.37
N THR A 445 -23.97 44.79 43.62
CA THR A 445 -25.32 45.03 44.16
C THR A 445 -25.94 46.25 43.49
N GLY A 446 -27.22 46.15 43.12
CA GLY A 446 -27.96 47.27 42.52
C GLY A 446 -27.63 47.55 41.05
N THR A 447 -26.83 46.71 40.38
CA THR A 447 -26.54 46.84 38.95
C THR A 447 -27.06 45.64 38.15
N ALA A 448 -27.12 45.81 36.82
CA ALA A 448 -27.36 44.74 35.86
C ALA A 448 -26.04 44.18 35.29
N GLU A 449 -24.91 44.42 35.96
CA GLU A 449 -23.62 43.90 35.51
C GLU A 449 -23.62 42.36 35.53
N PRO A 450 -22.93 41.72 34.55
CA PRO A 450 -22.78 40.27 34.52
C PRO A 450 -22.18 39.71 35.81
N LEU A 451 -22.62 38.53 36.22
CA LEU A 451 -22.01 37.75 37.29
C LEU A 451 -20.55 37.44 36.94
N ILE A 452 -19.69 37.55 37.93
CA ILE A 452 -18.28 37.17 37.82
C ILE A 452 -18.14 35.78 38.41
N PHE A 453 -17.59 34.83 37.66
CA PHE A 453 -17.47 33.43 38.05
C PHE A 453 -16.06 33.13 38.54
N SER A 454 -15.96 32.33 39.60
CA SER A 454 -14.71 31.70 39.99
C SER A 454 -14.36 30.52 39.11
N TRP A 455 -13.08 30.16 39.11
CA TRP A 455 -12.67 28.81 38.72
C TRP A 455 -13.39 27.74 39.57
N CYS A 456 -13.42 26.53 39.04
CA CYS A 456 -14.14 25.42 39.65
C CYS A 456 -13.19 24.57 40.51
N LEU A 457 -13.64 24.23 41.72
CA LEU A 457 -13.02 23.22 42.55
C LEU A 457 -13.65 21.86 42.26
N ARG A 458 -12.85 20.86 41.87
CA ARG A 458 -13.31 19.49 41.59
C ARG A 458 -12.82 18.53 42.67
N LEU A 459 -13.71 17.72 43.22
CA LEU A 459 -13.36 16.72 44.23
C LEU A 459 -14.44 15.65 44.38
N ILE A 460 -14.13 14.64 45.19
CA ILE A 460 -15.09 13.65 45.67
C ILE A 460 -15.41 13.96 47.13
N PRO A 461 -16.65 14.32 47.48
CA PRO A 461 -17.04 14.73 48.82
C PRO A 461 -17.17 13.55 49.78
#